data_AF-A0A950YEM5-F1
#
_entry.id   AF-A0A950YEM5-F1
#
_cell.length_a   1.000
_cell.length_b   1.000
_cell.length_c   1.000
_cell.angle_alpha   90.00
_cell.angle_beta   90.00
_cell.angle_gamma   90.00
#
_symmetry.space_group_name_H-M   'P 1'
#
loop_
_entity.id
_entity.type
_entity.pdbx_description
1 polymer ?
#
loop_
_entity_poly.entity_id
_entity_poly.type
_entity_poly.pdbx_seq_one_letter_code
_entity_poly.pdbx_strand_id
1 'polypeptide(L)'
;MARSDGQGNDTGSATETQSPQAAEKGTAELAAPAHKEQDRMARRFGAASRAERDRIISQAREIKFPVGLRGYDRAHVDRYVEQVNRLIAELEISSSPESAVRHALDEVSDETRDLLQRAHQTADDILARARARADDSVAQAEREAERMRELAERESRRIAEAAAHESQKLLEGAQREAADVREAAARDATELRESAKRDATEWRETATRDTTEMRQSAERDAAEMRESAERDTKEARARAQRETDELRASASHEAHEMLEAAETRARELALNAETIWRERRRLLEDVQGVGQQLVAMGEAELKRFPHLPDGARAAPAPAPSSADS
;
A
#
# COMPACT_ATOMS: atom_id res chain seq x y z
N MET A 1 14.60 6.11 -1.46
CA MET A 1 15.71 5.14 -1.58
C MET A 1 15.76 4.35 -0.29
N ALA A 2 15.34 3.09 -0.34
CA ALA A 2 15.36 2.16 0.78
C ALA A 2 16.23 0.97 0.38
N ARG A 3 17.27 0.64 1.15
CA ARG A 3 17.87 -0.69 1.22
C ARG A 3 18.38 -0.96 2.63
N SER A 4 17.68 -1.91 3.24
CA SER A 4 18.08 -2.77 4.36
C SER A 4 19.21 -3.69 3.93
N ASP A 5 20.11 -4.04 4.87
CA ASP A 5 20.45 -5.42 5.24
C ASP A 5 21.84 -5.48 5.91
N GLY A 6 21.91 -6.28 6.99
CA GLY A 6 23.18 -6.92 7.37
C GLY A 6 23.60 -6.80 8.83
N GLN A 7 22.80 -7.32 9.77
CA GLN A 7 23.32 -7.76 11.08
C GLN A 7 22.72 -9.13 11.41
N GLY A 8 23.49 -10.18 11.15
CA GLY A 8 23.29 -11.49 11.75
C GLY A 8 24.34 -11.67 12.84
N ASN A 9 23.91 -11.97 14.06
CA ASN A 9 24.79 -12.40 15.13
C ASN A 9 24.28 -13.70 15.74
N ASP A 10 25.23 -14.63 15.88
CA ASP A 10 25.36 -15.73 16.83
C ASP A 10 24.12 -16.33 17.50
N THR A 11 24.00 -17.66 17.42
CA THR A 11 24.16 -18.54 18.58
C THR A 11 24.04 -20.00 18.15
N GLY A 12 25.02 -20.83 18.52
CA GLY A 12 25.02 -22.25 18.19
C GLY A 12 26.15 -23.02 18.87
N SER A 13 26.26 -22.88 20.19
CA SER A 13 27.09 -23.74 21.05
C SER A 13 26.63 -25.19 20.98
N ALA A 14 27.46 -26.06 20.43
CA ALA A 14 27.31 -27.51 20.55
C ALA A 14 27.95 -27.95 21.87
N THR A 15 27.10 -28.25 22.86
CA THR A 15 27.47 -28.88 24.12
C THR A 15 27.78 -30.35 23.93
N GLU A 16 28.97 -30.72 24.39
CA GLU A 16 29.36 -32.01 24.97
C GLU A 16 28.21 -32.89 25.49
N THR A 17 28.25 -34.17 25.13
CA THR A 17 27.79 -35.24 26.02
C THR A 17 28.82 -36.36 25.99
N GLN A 18 29.64 -36.39 27.03
CA GLN A 18 30.49 -37.50 27.41
C GLN A 18 29.71 -38.47 28.32
N SER A 19 29.94 -39.77 28.09
CA SER A 19 29.97 -40.88 29.06
C SER A 19 28.64 -41.40 29.63
N PRO A 20 28.57 -42.62 30.23
CA PRO A 20 29.57 -43.71 30.32
C PRO A 20 29.01 -45.12 29.95
N GLN A 21 29.86 -46.04 29.50
CA GLN A 21 29.57 -47.48 29.55
C GLN A 21 30.34 -48.09 30.73
N ALA A 22 29.60 -48.48 31.76
CA ALA A 22 30.11 -48.99 33.01
C ALA A 22 30.06 -50.52 33.07
N ALA A 23 31.08 -51.07 33.71
CA ALA A 23 31.05 -52.25 34.59
C ALA A 23 30.76 -53.62 33.97
N GLU A 24 31.84 -54.26 33.50
CA GLU A 24 32.10 -55.65 33.83
C GLU A 24 32.19 -55.81 35.37
N LYS A 25 31.47 -56.80 35.92
CA LYS A 25 31.96 -57.79 36.90
C LYS A 25 30.85 -58.76 37.34
N GLY A 26 30.99 -60.00 36.88
CA GLY A 26 30.99 -61.26 37.64
C GLY A 26 29.88 -61.59 38.65
N THR A 27 29.29 -62.77 38.47
CA THR A 27 29.16 -63.87 39.47
C THR A 27 28.82 -65.15 38.67
N ALA A 28 29.68 -66.18 38.67
CA ALA A 28 29.69 -67.33 39.61
C ALA A 28 28.43 -68.20 39.45
N GLU A 29 28.40 -69.53 39.38
CA GLU A 29 29.34 -70.64 39.60
C GLU A 29 28.46 -71.92 39.41
N LEU A 30 29.07 -73.11 39.44
CA LEU A 30 28.45 -74.44 39.60
C LEU A 30 28.17 -75.24 38.31
N ALA A 31 29.22 -75.90 37.79
CA ALA A 31 29.08 -77.10 36.98
C ALA A 31 30.07 -78.18 37.44
N ALA A 32 29.54 -79.21 38.12
CA ALA A 32 30.08 -80.57 38.30
C ALA A 32 29.02 -81.40 39.06
N PRO A 33 29.03 -82.75 39.07
CA PRO A 33 29.50 -83.75 38.09
C PRO A 33 28.45 -84.88 37.86
N ALA A 34 28.25 -85.38 36.63
CA ALA A 34 27.23 -86.44 36.39
C ALA A 34 27.69 -87.65 35.55
N HIS A 35 28.97 -88.04 35.61
CA HIS A 35 29.48 -89.21 34.85
C HIS A 35 30.26 -90.24 35.70
N LYS A 36 29.84 -90.50 36.96
CA LYS A 36 30.44 -91.58 37.78
C LYS A 36 29.50 -92.72 38.19
N GLU A 37 28.22 -92.70 37.79
CA GLU A 37 27.27 -93.79 38.08
C GLU A 37 27.06 -94.78 36.93
N GLN A 38 27.19 -94.34 35.68
CA GLN A 38 26.98 -95.20 34.51
C GLN A 38 28.04 -96.31 34.38
N ASP A 39 29.25 -96.10 34.90
CA ASP A 39 30.35 -97.08 34.85
C ASP A 39 30.26 -98.16 35.97
N ARG A 40 29.32 -98.02 36.92
CA ARG A 40 29.07 -99.00 38.01
C ARG A 40 27.96 -100.00 37.69
N MET A 41 27.01 -99.66 36.81
CA MET A 41 25.93 -100.59 36.42
C MET A 41 26.37 -101.57 35.32
N ALA A 42 27.23 -101.16 34.40
CA ALA A 42 27.75 -102.03 33.33
C ALA A 42 28.57 -103.24 33.84
N ARG A 43 29.10 -103.21 35.07
CA ARG A 43 29.88 -104.32 35.67
C ARG A 43 29.06 -105.36 36.43
N ARG A 44 27.75 -105.14 36.64
CA ARG A 44 26.91 -106.02 37.47
C ARG A 44 26.10 -107.06 36.68
N PHE A 45 25.78 -106.79 35.43
CA PHE A 45 24.90 -107.66 34.62
C PHE A 45 25.62 -108.79 33.87
N GLY A 46 26.95 -108.72 33.70
CA GLY A 46 27.74 -109.78 33.04
C GLY A 46 28.28 -110.88 33.97
N ALA A 47 28.42 -110.61 35.27
CA ALA A 47 29.13 -111.48 36.21
C ALA A 47 28.27 -112.63 36.77
N ALA A 48 26.97 -112.40 36.98
CA ALA A 48 26.06 -113.39 37.58
C ALA A 48 25.81 -114.60 36.64
N SER A 49 25.63 -114.35 35.34
CA SER A 49 25.39 -115.43 34.36
C SER A 49 26.63 -116.29 34.08
N ARG A 50 27.84 -115.78 34.34
CA ARG A 50 29.10 -116.51 34.16
C ARG A 50 29.37 -117.47 35.33
N ALA A 51 29.14 -117.01 36.57
CA ALA A 51 29.35 -117.81 37.77
C ALA A 51 28.36 -118.98 37.92
N GLU A 52 27.12 -118.82 37.43
CA GLU A 52 26.11 -119.87 37.42
C GLU A 52 26.39 -120.94 36.36
N ARG A 53 26.86 -120.54 35.16
CA ARG A 53 27.37 -121.46 34.13
C ARG A 53 28.55 -122.31 34.63
N ASP A 54 29.52 -121.70 35.30
CA ASP A 54 30.71 -122.40 35.80
C ASP A 54 30.35 -123.48 36.84
N ARG A 55 29.32 -123.25 37.67
CA ARG A 55 28.82 -124.26 38.62
C ARG A 55 28.17 -125.45 37.93
N ILE A 56 27.33 -125.21 36.92
CA ILE A 56 26.61 -126.28 36.20
C ILE A 56 27.59 -127.12 35.37
N ILE A 57 28.58 -126.50 34.71
CA ILE A 57 29.67 -127.19 34.01
C ILE A 57 30.50 -128.05 34.96
N SER A 58 30.77 -127.55 36.18
CA SER A 58 31.51 -128.30 37.20
C SER A 58 30.72 -129.53 37.68
N GLN A 59 29.41 -129.40 37.91
CA GLN A 59 28.55 -130.52 38.30
C GLN A 59 28.44 -131.60 37.22
N ALA A 60 28.41 -131.23 35.93
CA ALA A 60 28.44 -132.20 34.84
C ALA A 60 29.77 -132.97 34.81
N ARG A 61 30.90 -132.29 35.02
CA ARG A 61 32.25 -132.90 35.01
C ARG A 61 32.53 -133.82 36.20
N GLU A 62 31.84 -133.66 37.32
CA GLU A 62 32.10 -134.38 38.58
C GLU A 62 31.16 -135.59 38.80
N ILE A 63 30.54 -136.11 37.72
CA ILE A 63 29.68 -137.29 37.81
C ILE A 63 30.50 -138.58 37.81
N LYS A 64 30.30 -139.40 38.85
CA LYS A 64 30.86 -140.75 38.98
C LYS A 64 29.83 -141.78 38.52
N PHE A 65 30.17 -142.53 37.49
CA PHE A 65 29.32 -143.61 37.00
C PHE A 65 29.42 -144.84 37.92
N PRO A 66 28.30 -145.46 38.32
CA PRO A 66 28.33 -146.71 39.08
C PRO A 66 28.97 -147.84 38.25
N VAL A 67 29.84 -148.65 38.87
CA VAL A 67 30.52 -149.79 38.22
C VAL A 67 29.77 -151.08 38.57
N GLY A 68 29.16 -151.73 37.58
CA GLY A 68 28.63 -153.08 37.69
C GLY A 68 29.73 -154.15 37.53
N LEU A 69 29.36 -155.43 37.68
CA LEU A 69 30.25 -156.61 37.62
C LEU A 69 31.09 -156.73 36.31
N ARG A 70 30.94 -155.83 35.33
CA ARG A 70 31.76 -155.77 34.11
C ARG A 70 31.95 -154.38 33.49
N GLY A 71 31.83 -153.28 34.26
CA GLY A 71 32.03 -151.91 33.77
C GLY A 71 30.93 -150.93 34.20
N TYR A 72 30.95 -149.69 33.70
CA TYR A 72 29.98 -148.66 34.05
C TYR A 72 28.56 -148.99 33.58
N ASP A 73 27.55 -148.62 34.37
CA ASP A 73 26.13 -148.79 34.03
C ASP A 73 25.74 -147.96 32.80
N ARG A 74 25.50 -148.63 31.67
CA ARG A 74 25.13 -148.02 30.39
C ARG A 74 23.86 -147.17 30.48
N ALA A 75 22.85 -147.57 31.27
CA ALA A 75 21.62 -146.79 31.42
C ALA A 75 21.86 -145.47 32.17
N HIS A 76 22.91 -145.41 32.99
CA HIS A 76 23.33 -144.21 33.70
C HIS A 76 24.18 -143.29 32.81
N VAL A 77 24.98 -143.87 31.91
CA VAL A 77 25.75 -143.14 30.90
C VAL A 77 24.82 -142.51 29.86
N ASP A 78 23.84 -143.25 29.34
CA ASP A 78 22.91 -142.72 28.33
C ASP A 78 22.09 -141.54 28.87
N ARG A 79 21.61 -141.63 30.13
CA ARG A 79 20.94 -140.51 30.83
C ARG A 79 21.86 -139.30 31.00
N TYR A 80 23.13 -139.53 31.33
CA TYR A 80 24.11 -138.46 31.47
C TYR A 80 24.43 -137.81 30.11
N VAL A 81 24.57 -138.59 29.04
CA VAL A 81 24.81 -138.07 27.68
C VAL A 81 23.61 -137.26 27.19
N GLU A 82 22.38 -137.73 27.42
CA GLU A 82 21.17 -136.94 27.14
C GLU A 82 21.11 -135.65 27.96
N GLN A 83 21.47 -135.72 29.25
CA GLN A 83 21.51 -134.55 30.13
C GLN A 83 22.57 -133.55 29.67
N VAL A 84 23.77 -134.00 29.29
CA VAL A 84 24.84 -133.15 28.75
C VAL A 84 24.47 -132.56 27.40
N ASN A 85 23.88 -133.34 26.48
CA ASN A 85 23.44 -132.83 25.18
C ASN A 85 22.31 -131.80 25.33
N ARG A 86 21.39 -131.99 26.27
CA ARG A 86 20.35 -131.00 26.62
C ARG A 86 20.96 -129.74 27.22
N LEU A 87 21.98 -129.90 28.08
CA LEU A 87 22.71 -128.80 28.69
C LEU A 87 23.51 -127.99 27.65
N ILE A 88 24.11 -128.66 26.67
CA ILE A 88 24.82 -128.03 25.55
C ILE A 88 23.84 -127.24 24.68
N ALA A 89 22.65 -127.79 24.38
CA ALA A 89 21.62 -127.08 23.62
C ALA A 89 21.06 -125.85 24.37
N GLU A 90 20.82 -125.96 25.68
CA GLU A 90 20.42 -124.82 26.52
C GLU A 90 21.52 -123.75 26.62
N LEU A 91 22.79 -124.17 26.70
CA LEU A 91 23.92 -123.24 26.68
C LEU A 91 24.09 -122.55 25.31
N GLU A 92 23.96 -123.24 24.18
CA GLU A 92 24.07 -122.62 22.85
C GLU A 92 22.94 -121.62 22.58
N ILE A 93 21.71 -121.91 23.05
CA ILE A 93 20.56 -121.02 22.89
C ILE A 93 20.70 -119.76 23.77
N SER A 94 21.20 -119.90 25.00
CA SER A 94 21.32 -118.79 25.97
C SER A 94 22.67 -118.05 25.93
N SER A 95 23.71 -118.66 25.35
CA SER A 95 25.07 -118.08 25.24
C SER A 95 25.44 -117.63 23.84
N SER A 96 24.50 -117.57 22.89
CA SER A 96 24.76 -116.96 21.59
C SER A 96 25.18 -115.49 21.77
N PRO A 97 26.41 -115.11 21.38
CA PRO A 97 26.87 -113.72 21.44
C PRO A 97 25.93 -112.77 20.69
N GLU A 98 25.22 -113.26 19.68
CA GLU A 98 24.26 -112.46 18.92
C GLU A 98 22.99 -112.10 19.71
N SER A 99 22.48 -112.97 20.58
CA SER A 99 21.25 -112.67 21.34
C SER A 99 21.49 -111.65 22.46
N ALA A 100 22.65 -111.71 23.13
CA ALA A 100 23.02 -110.71 24.12
C ALA A 100 23.31 -109.34 23.49
N VAL A 101 23.91 -109.33 22.29
CA VAL A 101 24.12 -108.11 21.51
C VAL A 101 22.79 -107.54 20.99
N ARG A 102 21.87 -108.38 20.50
CA ARG A 102 20.52 -107.95 20.09
C ARG A 102 19.77 -107.32 21.26
N HIS A 103 19.77 -107.96 22.44
CA HIS A 103 19.06 -107.42 23.61
C HIS A 103 19.63 -106.08 24.09
N ALA A 104 20.97 -105.91 24.09
CA ALA A 104 21.60 -104.63 24.40
C ALA A 104 21.32 -103.56 23.34
N LEU A 105 21.22 -103.95 22.05
CA LEU A 105 20.81 -103.04 20.98
C LEU A 105 19.35 -102.62 21.13
N ASP A 106 18.46 -103.54 21.52
CA ASP A 106 17.04 -103.26 21.75
C ASP A 106 16.86 -102.31 22.95
N GLU A 107 17.57 -102.55 24.06
CA GLU A 107 17.54 -101.68 25.25
C GLU A 107 18.06 -100.28 24.94
N VAL A 108 19.19 -100.17 24.22
CA VAL A 108 19.72 -98.88 23.77
C VAL A 108 18.77 -98.23 22.76
N SER A 109 18.09 -98.99 21.90
CA SER A 109 17.12 -98.47 20.94
C SER A 109 15.89 -97.88 21.64
N ASP A 110 15.39 -98.55 22.68
CA ASP A 110 14.29 -98.06 23.50
C ASP A 110 14.71 -96.82 24.31
N GLU A 111 15.90 -96.82 24.91
CA GLU A 111 16.44 -95.65 25.61
C GLU A 111 16.65 -94.47 24.65
N THR A 112 17.13 -94.73 23.43
CA THR A 112 17.27 -93.71 22.38
C THR A 112 15.91 -93.16 21.95
N ARG A 113 14.89 -94.01 21.83
CA ARG A 113 13.53 -93.61 21.47
C ARG A 113 12.92 -92.72 22.55
N ASP A 114 13.09 -93.07 23.82
CA ASP A 114 12.64 -92.27 24.97
C ASP A 114 13.38 -90.92 25.07
N LEU A 115 14.66 -90.90 24.72
CA LEU A 115 15.47 -89.69 24.73
C LEU A 115 15.08 -88.75 23.58
N LEU A 116 14.83 -89.30 22.39
CA LEU A 116 14.29 -88.54 21.25
C LEU A 116 12.89 -88.01 21.55
N GLN A 117 12.02 -88.81 22.17
CA GLN A 117 10.70 -88.36 22.58
C GLN A 117 10.78 -87.22 23.61
N ARG A 118 11.63 -87.35 24.62
CA ARG A 118 11.89 -86.27 25.59
C ARG A 118 12.49 -85.03 24.93
N ALA A 119 13.39 -85.20 23.97
CA ALA A 119 13.97 -84.09 23.22
C ALA A 119 12.93 -83.35 22.39
N HIS A 120 12.05 -84.08 21.68
CA HIS A 120 10.94 -83.50 20.93
C HIS A 120 9.95 -82.77 21.84
N GLN A 121 9.54 -83.40 22.95
CA GLN A 121 8.68 -82.76 23.96
C GLN A 121 9.31 -81.47 24.50
N THR A 122 10.60 -81.50 24.81
CA THR A 122 11.34 -80.32 25.29
C THR A 122 11.44 -79.24 24.22
N ALA A 123 11.64 -79.61 22.95
CA ALA A 123 11.69 -78.68 21.84
C ALA A 123 10.32 -78.00 21.63
N ASP A 124 9.22 -78.75 21.69
CA ASP A 124 7.87 -78.22 21.59
C ASP A 124 7.55 -77.26 22.74
N ASP A 125 7.96 -77.61 23.97
CA ASP A 125 7.83 -76.72 25.14
C ASP A 125 8.63 -75.43 24.97
N ILE A 126 9.85 -75.51 24.45
CA ILE A 126 10.67 -74.32 24.15
C ILE A 126 9.99 -73.46 23.09
N LEU A 127 9.48 -74.06 22.01
CA LEU A 127 8.78 -73.34 20.94
C LEU A 127 7.51 -72.68 21.44
N ALA A 128 6.71 -73.36 22.25
CA ALA A 128 5.49 -72.81 22.84
C ALA A 128 5.80 -71.61 23.76
N ARG A 129 6.83 -71.72 24.61
CA ARG A 129 7.27 -70.62 25.48
C ARG A 129 7.86 -69.45 24.68
N ALA A 130 8.63 -69.74 23.63
CA ALA A 130 9.19 -68.70 22.77
C ALA A 130 8.08 -67.94 22.02
N ARG A 131 7.08 -68.65 21.50
CA ARG A 131 5.90 -68.06 20.87
C ARG A 131 5.11 -67.18 21.84
N ALA A 132 4.77 -67.70 23.02
CA ALA A 132 4.05 -66.92 24.04
C ALA A 132 4.81 -65.64 24.43
N ARG A 133 6.13 -65.71 24.62
CA ARG A 133 6.97 -64.53 24.90
C ARG A 133 7.02 -63.54 23.74
N ALA A 134 7.05 -64.02 22.50
CA ALA A 134 7.02 -63.18 21.31
C ALA A 134 5.67 -62.45 21.21
N ASP A 135 4.55 -63.16 21.40
CA ASP A 135 3.21 -62.59 21.39
C ASP A 135 3.05 -61.54 22.49
N ASP A 136 3.52 -61.84 23.72
CA ASP A 136 3.51 -60.89 24.84
C ASP A 136 4.35 -59.64 24.54
N SER A 137 5.52 -59.80 23.91
CA SER A 137 6.40 -58.70 23.54
C SER A 137 5.77 -57.82 22.46
N VAL A 138 5.13 -58.41 21.45
CA VAL A 138 4.40 -57.68 20.41
C VAL A 138 3.24 -56.91 21.02
N ALA A 139 2.42 -57.57 21.85
CA ALA A 139 1.28 -56.94 22.49
C ALA A 139 1.72 -55.80 23.44
N GLN A 140 2.86 -55.93 24.12
CA GLN A 140 3.43 -54.86 24.92
C GLN A 140 3.88 -53.67 24.04
N ALA A 141 4.62 -53.94 22.96
CA ALA A 141 5.08 -52.91 22.03
C ALA A 141 3.92 -52.15 21.38
N GLU A 142 2.84 -52.84 21.02
CA GLU A 142 1.62 -52.21 20.48
C GLU A 142 0.97 -51.27 21.49
N ARG A 143 0.79 -51.70 22.75
CA ARG A 143 0.24 -50.84 23.82
C ARG A 143 1.13 -49.63 24.12
N GLU A 144 2.44 -49.78 24.04
CA GLU A 144 3.39 -48.68 24.21
C GLU A 144 3.33 -47.70 23.02
N ALA A 145 3.25 -48.21 21.79
CA ALA A 145 3.10 -47.39 20.60
C ALA A 145 1.77 -46.62 20.58
N GLU A 146 0.67 -47.22 21.02
CA GLU A 146 -0.63 -46.55 21.21
C GLU A 146 -0.53 -45.44 22.26
N ARG A 147 0.05 -45.72 23.44
CA ARG A 147 0.29 -44.70 24.46
C ARG A 147 1.12 -43.53 23.95
N MET A 148 2.18 -43.81 23.20
CA MET A 148 3.03 -42.77 22.60
C MET A 148 2.25 -41.94 21.56
N ARG A 149 1.42 -42.57 20.73
CA ARG A 149 0.56 -41.88 19.76
C ARG A 149 -0.46 -40.97 20.45
N GLU A 150 -1.16 -41.47 21.47
CA GLU A 150 -2.12 -40.66 22.23
C GLU A 150 -1.46 -39.45 22.90
N LEU A 151 -0.28 -39.63 23.48
CA LEU A 151 0.47 -38.53 24.10
C LEU A 151 0.89 -37.49 23.04
N ALA A 152 1.41 -37.94 21.90
CA ALA A 152 1.79 -37.05 20.81
C ALA A 152 0.58 -36.27 20.24
N GLU A 153 -0.57 -36.93 20.08
CA GLU A 153 -1.80 -36.28 19.62
C GLU A 153 -2.32 -35.24 20.63
N ARG A 154 -2.32 -35.57 21.92
CA ARG A 154 -2.73 -34.62 22.98
C ARG A 154 -1.82 -33.40 23.01
N GLU A 155 -0.52 -33.61 22.88
CA GLU A 155 0.44 -32.51 22.90
C GLU A 155 0.32 -31.66 21.63
N SER A 156 0.15 -32.28 20.45
CA SER A 156 -0.13 -31.57 19.21
C SER A 156 -1.39 -30.71 19.30
N ARG A 157 -2.48 -31.23 19.89
CA ARG A 157 -3.72 -30.47 20.10
C ARG A 157 -3.50 -29.27 21.02
N ARG A 158 -2.78 -29.45 22.13
CA ARG A 158 -2.44 -28.36 23.05
C ARG A 158 -1.66 -27.24 22.36
N ILE A 159 -0.65 -27.61 21.57
CA ILE A 159 0.15 -26.64 20.81
C ILE A 159 -0.74 -25.90 19.81
N ALA A 160 -1.61 -26.63 19.09
CA ALA A 160 -2.53 -26.02 18.12
C ALA A 160 -3.53 -25.05 18.78
N GLU A 161 -4.11 -25.43 19.93
CA GLU A 161 -5.02 -24.58 20.71
C GLU A 161 -4.31 -23.33 21.25
N ALA A 162 -3.10 -23.49 21.78
CA ALA A 162 -2.29 -22.37 22.26
C ALA A 162 -1.96 -21.39 21.13
N ALA A 163 -1.52 -21.90 19.97
CA ALA A 163 -1.22 -21.10 18.79
C ALA A 163 -2.47 -20.39 18.25
N ALA A 164 -3.63 -21.05 18.23
CA ALA A 164 -4.88 -20.45 17.80
C ALA A 164 -5.31 -19.31 18.73
N HIS A 165 -5.21 -19.50 20.03
CA HIS A 165 -5.55 -18.48 21.03
C HIS A 165 -4.58 -17.29 21.00
N GLU A 166 -3.28 -17.53 20.82
CA GLU A 166 -2.30 -16.46 20.64
C GLU A 166 -2.58 -15.66 19.35
N SER A 167 -2.86 -16.36 18.25
CA SER A 167 -3.23 -15.73 16.98
C SER A 167 -4.50 -14.87 17.12
N GLN A 168 -5.51 -15.37 17.84
CA GLN A 168 -6.73 -14.60 18.11
C GLN A 168 -6.42 -13.33 18.90
N LYS A 169 -5.61 -13.40 19.95
CA LYS A 169 -5.20 -12.22 20.73
C LYS A 169 -4.46 -11.19 19.87
N LEU A 170 -3.56 -11.64 19.01
CA LEU A 170 -2.84 -10.77 18.08
C LEU A 170 -3.80 -10.10 17.09
N LEU A 171 -4.77 -10.84 16.56
CA LEU A 171 -5.80 -10.29 15.66
C LEU A 171 -6.69 -9.26 16.38
N GLU A 172 -7.15 -9.55 17.59
CA GLU A 172 -7.94 -8.61 18.39
C GLU A 172 -7.14 -7.34 18.72
N GLY A 173 -5.86 -7.48 19.07
CA GLY A 173 -4.95 -6.35 19.29
C GLY A 173 -4.80 -5.49 18.04
N ALA A 174 -4.45 -6.11 16.90
CA ALA A 174 -4.31 -5.42 15.62
C ALA A 174 -5.60 -4.75 15.16
N GLN A 175 -6.76 -5.35 15.41
CA GLN A 175 -8.06 -4.75 15.10
C GLN A 175 -8.37 -3.52 15.95
N ARG A 176 -8.06 -3.55 17.24
CA ARG A 176 -8.21 -2.39 18.14
C ARG A 176 -7.28 -1.26 17.75
N GLU A 177 -6.00 -1.55 17.53
CA GLU A 177 -5.03 -0.54 17.06
C GLU A 177 -5.46 0.08 15.72
N ALA A 178 -5.94 -0.74 14.78
CA ALA A 178 -6.45 -0.24 13.51
C ALA A 178 -7.74 0.59 13.66
N ALA A 179 -8.56 0.33 14.69
CA ALA A 179 -9.72 1.16 15.00
C ALA A 179 -9.29 2.50 15.60
N ASP A 180 -8.37 2.49 16.56
CA ASP A 180 -7.85 3.68 17.22
C ASP A 180 -7.16 4.62 16.23
N VAL A 181 -6.33 4.08 15.32
CA VAL A 181 -5.70 4.86 14.25
C VAL A 181 -6.74 5.48 13.32
N ARG A 182 -7.80 4.74 12.96
CA ARG A 182 -8.88 5.25 12.10
C ARG A 182 -9.68 6.35 12.79
N GLU A 183 -9.95 6.21 14.09
CA GLU A 183 -10.66 7.23 14.86
C GLU A 183 -9.82 8.50 15.01
N ALA A 184 -8.53 8.37 15.33
CA ALA A 184 -7.60 9.49 15.40
C ALA A 184 -7.53 10.23 14.05
N ALA A 185 -7.33 9.50 12.95
CA ALA A 185 -7.31 10.09 11.61
C ALA A 185 -8.62 10.79 11.23
N ALA A 186 -9.78 10.26 11.68
CA ALA A 186 -11.07 10.89 11.44
C ALA A 186 -11.26 12.19 12.25
N ARG A 187 -10.78 12.22 13.49
CA ARG A 187 -10.76 13.43 14.34
C ARG A 187 -9.87 14.51 13.71
N ASP A 188 -8.64 14.17 13.37
CA ASP A 188 -7.68 15.09 12.75
C ASP A 188 -8.21 15.66 11.42
N ALA A 189 -8.83 14.82 10.59
CA ALA A 189 -9.44 15.25 9.34
C ALA A 189 -10.62 16.22 9.55
N THR A 190 -11.36 16.08 10.66
CA THR A 190 -12.45 16.99 11.01
C THR A 190 -11.91 18.33 11.50
N GLU A 191 -10.91 18.31 12.38
CA GLU A 191 -10.24 19.52 12.88
C GLU A 191 -9.61 20.33 11.73
N LEU A 192 -8.92 19.66 10.80
CA LEU A 192 -8.33 20.31 9.63
C LEU A 192 -9.38 20.97 8.74
N ARG A 193 -10.53 20.31 8.52
CA ARG A 193 -11.65 20.88 7.74
C ARG A 193 -12.26 22.09 8.43
N GLU A 194 -12.44 22.05 9.75
CA GLU A 194 -12.97 23.17 10.52
C GLU A 194 -12.01 24.36 10.55
N SER A 195 -10.70 24.11 10.68
CA SER A 195 -9.68 25.16 10.54
C SER A 195 -9.73 25.79 9.15
N ALA A 196 -9.65 24.97 8.09
CA ALA A 196 -9.67 25.46 6.72
C ALA A 196 -10.96 26.25 6.41
N LYS A 197 -12.10 25.86 6.99
CA LYS A 197 -13.36 26.61 6.87
C LYS A 197 -13.30 27.97 7.56
N ARG A 198 -12.74 28.04 8.78
CA ARG A 198 -12.54 29.30 9.52
C ARG A 198 -11.60 30.25 8.77
N ASP A 199 -10.48 29.73 8.29
CA ASP A 199 -9.52 30.51 7.50
C ASP A 199 -10.20 31.03 6.23
N ALA A 200 -10.94 30.18 5.51
CA ALA A 200 -11.67 30.60 4.31
C ALA A 200 -12.74 31.67 4.59
N THR A 201 -13.38 31.66 5.76
CA THR A 201 -14.30 32.75 6.15
C THR A 201 -13.55 34.05 6.45
N GLU A 202 -12.43 33.98 7.18
CA GLU A 202 -11.59 35.14 7.51
C GLU A 202 -11.02 35.82 6.25
N TRP A 203 -10.52 35.03 5.30
CA TRP A 203 -10.03 35.56 4.01
C TRP A 203 -11.13 36.26 3.22
N ARG A 204 -12.36 35.73 3.23
CA ARG A 204 -13.50 36.35 2.55
C ARG A 204 -13.94 37.64 3.22
N GLU A 205 -13.99 37.67 4.55
CA GLU A 205 -14.31 38.89 5.30
C GLU A 205 -13.28 39.98 5.04
N THR A 206 -11.99 39.63 5.08
CA THR A 206 -10.89 40.54 4.76
C THR A 206 -11.00 41.07 3.33
N ALA A 207 -11.18 40.19 2.33
CA ALA A 207 -11.34 40.62 0.95
C ALA A 207 -12.58 41.52 0.74
N THR A 208 -13.68 41.24 1.43
CA THR A 208 -14.90 42.06 1.36
C THR A 208 -14.68 43.44 1.99
N ARG A 209 -13.96 43.50 3.11
CA ARG A 209 -13.59 44.75 3.77
C ARG A 209 -12.69 45.59 2.85
N ASP A 210 -11.62 44.99 2.32
CA ASP A 210 -10.65 45.68 1.47
C ASP A 210 -11.30 46.21 0.19
N THR A 211 -12.15 45.40 -0.46
CA THR A 211 -12.90 45.86 -1.65
C THR A 211 -13.87 46.99 -1.33
N THR A 212 -14.51 46.97 -0.15
CA THR A 212 -15.37 48.07 0.31
C THR A 212 -14.57 49.34 0.58
N GLU A 213 -13.40 49.23 1.22
CA GLU A 213 -12.50 50.36 1.48
C GLU A 213 -11.98 50.98 0.18
N MET A 214 -11.54 50.15 -0.77
CA MET A 214 -11.12 50.61 -2.09
C MET A 214 -12.25 51.34 -2.82
N ARG A 215 -13.47 50.80 -2.78
CA ARG A 215 -14.64 51.44 -3.39
C ARG A 215 -14.95 52.79 -2.75
N GLN A 216 -14.96 52.87 -1.42
CA GLN A 216 -15.19 54.12 -0.71
C GLN A 216 -14.11 55.17 -0.98
N SER A 217 -12.84 54.75 -1.11
CA SER A 217 -11.76 55.66 -1.52
C SER A 217 -12.01 56.20 -2.93
N ALA A 218 -12.26 55.31 -3.90
CA ALA A 218 -12.53 55.72 -5.27
C ALA A 218 -13.76 56.62 -5.40
N GLU A 219 -14.81 56.38 -4.62
CA GLU A 219 -16.00 57.24 -4.56
C GLU A 219 -15.69 58.64 -4.02
N ARG A 220 -14.85 58.74 -2.97
CA ARG A 220 -14.39 60.03 -2.44
C ARG A 220 -13.54 60.79 -3.46
N ASP A 221 -12.54 60.13 -4.05
CA ASP A 221 -11.67 60.75 -5.05
C ASP A 221 -12.49 61.25 -6.26
N ALA A 222 -13.48 60.47 -6.70
CA ALA A 222 -14.39 60.88 -7.78
C ALA A 222 -15.27 62.07 -7.40
N ALA A 223 -15.72 62.16 -6.14
CA ALA A 223 -16.49 63.31 -5.65
C ALA A 223 -15.62 64.58 -5.60
N GLU A 224 -14.39 64.47 -5.10
CA GLU A 224 -13.43 65.58 -5.04
C GLU A 224 -13.08 66.11 -6.45
N MET A 225 -12.83 65.20 -7.40
CA MET A 225 -12.58 65.58 -8.80
C MET A 225 -13.79 66.30 -9.43
N ARG A 226 -15.02 65.84 -9.16
CA ARG A 226 -16.23 66.49 -9.65
C ARG A 226 -16.41 67.88 -9.05
N GLU A 227 -16.21 68.03 -7.74
CA GLU A 227 -16.31 69.33 -7.08
C GLU A 227 -15.27 70.32 -7.64
N SER A 228 -14.02 69.87 -7.84
CA SER A 228 -12.98 70.69 -8.47
C SER A 228 -13.39 71.11 -9.89
N ALA A 229 -13.83 70.16 -10.73
CA ALA A 229 -14.26 70.48 -12.09
C ALA A 229 -15.47 71.43 -12.12
N GLU A 230 -16.43 71.29 -11.19
CA GLU A 230 -17.55 72.22 -11.04
C GLU A 230 -17.08 73.62 -10.62
N ARG A 231 -16.09 73.72 -9.74
CA ARG A 231 -15.50 75.01 -9.35
C ARG A 231 -14.80 75.66 -10.52
N ASP A 232 -13.93 74.93 -11.23
CA ASP A 232 -13.17 75.43 -12.37
C ASP A 232 -14.10 75.89 -13.51
N THR A 233 -15.17 75.13 -13.78
CA THR A 233 -16.17 75.52 -14.79
C THR A 233 -16.96 76.76 -14.40
N LYS A 234 -17.30 76.94 -13.10
CA LYS A 234 -17.93 78.17 -12.60
C LYS A 234 -16.99 79.37 -12.72
N GLU A 235 -15.72 79.21 -12.35
CA GLU A 235 -14.71 80.27 -12.44
C GLU A 235 -14.44 80.67 -13.90
N ALA A 236 -14.30 79.70 -14.80
CA ALA A 236 -14.13 79.94 -16.23
C ALA A 236 -15.33 80.69 -16.83
N ARG A 237 -16.57 80.30 -16.47
CA ARG A 237 -17.79 80.99 -16.89
C ARG A 237 -17.86 82.43 -16.35
N ALA A 238 -17.54 82.63 -15.07
CA ALA A 238 -17.54 83.96 -14.46
C ALA A 238 -16.47 84.88 -15.09
N ARG A 239 -15.31 84.33 -15.47
CA ARG A 239 -14.29 85.05 -16.23
C ARG A 239 -14.76 85.41 -17.63
N ALA A 240 -15.27 84.45 -18.40
CA ALA A 240 -15.78 84.68 -19.75
C ALA A 240 -16.93 85.71 -19.78
N GLN A 241 -17.81 85.68 -18.78
CA GLN A 241 -18.88 86.66 -18.63
C GLN A 241 -18.33 88.07 -18.39
N ARG A 242 -17.36 88.23 -17.48
CA ARG A 242 -16.71 89.52 -17.23
C ARG A 242 -16.03 90.07 -18.48
N GLU A 243 -15.25 89.25 -19.18
CA GLU A 243 -14.61 89.64 -20.44
C GLU A 243 -15.65 90.06 -21.50
N THR A 244 -16.78 89.35 -21.59
CA THR A 244 -17.88 89.70 -22.51
C THR A 244 -18.54 91.03 -22.14
N ASP A 245 -18.79 91.27 -20.84
CA ASP A 245 -19.40 92.50 -20.34
C ASP A 245 -18.46 93.70 -20.53
N GLU A 246 -17.15 93.52 -20.32
CA GLU A 246 -16.11 94.52 -20.59
C GLU A 246 -16.04 94.88 -22.07
N LEU A 247 -16.01 93.89 -22.97
CA LEU A 247 -16.03 94.11 -24.42
C LEU A 247 -17.30 94.85 -24.86
N ARG A 248 -18.45 94.49 -24.29
CA ARG A 248 -19.73 95.15 -24.58
C ARG A 248 -19.73 96.61 -24.10
N ALA A 249 -19.17 96.87 -22.92
CA ALA A 249 -19.04 98.22 -22.38
C ALA A 249 -18.11 99.08 -23.26
N SER A 250 -16.95 98.55 -23.68
CA SER A 250 -16.03 99.24 -24.60
C SER A 250 -16.69 99.55 -25.93
N ALA A 251 -17.30 98.54 -26.58
CA ALA A 251 -17.97 98.73 -27.86
C ALA A 251 -19.14 99.73 -27.77
N SER A 252 -19.89 99.72 -26.67
CA SER A 252 -20.94 100.71 -26.43
C SER A 252 -20.35 102.11 -26.27
N HIS A 253 -19.26 102.26 -25.52
CA HIS A 253 -18.60 103.55 -25.33
C HIS A 253 -18.08 104.11 -26.66
N GLU A 254 -17.36 103.30 -27.45
CA GLU A 254 -16.89 103.67 -28.79
C GLU A 254 -18.05 104.05 -29.73
N ALA A 255 -19.16 103.31 -29.69
CA ALA A 255 -20.35 103.65 -30.46
C ALA A 255 -20.96 105.00 -30.06
N HIS A 256 -21.01 105.32 -28.77
CA HIS A 256 -21.47 106.63 -28.29
C HIS A 256 -20.51 107.74 -28.73
N GLU A 257 -19.19 107.53 -28.63
CA GLU A 257 -18.21 108.52 -29.11
C GLU A 257 -18.34 108.77 -30.63
N MET A 258 -18.53 107.71 -31.42
CA MET A 258 -18.78 107.85 -32.87
C MET A 258 -20.06 108.62 -33.17
N LEU A 259 -21.15 108.37 -32.42
CA LEU A 259 -22.41 109.10 -32.57
C LEU A 259 -22.25 110.58 -32.22
N GLU A 260 -21.62 110.91 -31.09
CA GLU A 260 -21.36 112.30 -30.68
C GLU A 260 -20.47 113.03 -31.70
N ALA A 261 -19.44 112.37 -32.23
CA ALA A 261 -18.60 112.91 -33.29
C ALA A 261 -19.38 113.14 -34.60
N ALA A 262 -20.26 112.19 -34.97
CA ALA A 262 -21.12 112.32 -36.14
C ALA A 262 -22.15 113.46 -35.97
N GLU A 263 -22.75 113.59 -34.79
CA GLU A 263 -23.67 114.68 -34.45
C GLU A 263 -22.97 116.04 -34.50
N THR A 264 -21.77 116.14 -33.92
CA THR A 264 -20.97 117.36 -33.96
C THR A 264 -20.68 117.77 -35.41
N ARG A 265 -20.23 116.81 -36.23
CA ARG A 265 -19.98 117.03 -37.66
C ARG A 265 -21.24 117.42 -38.42
N ALA A 266 -22.39 116.82 -38.10
CA ALA A 266 -23.67 117.18 -38.69
C ALA A 266 -24.09 118.62 -38.33
N ARG A 267 -23.88 119.04 -37.08
CA ARG A 267 -24.12 120.43 -36.63
C ARG A 267 -23.20 121.42 -37.34
N GLU A 268 -21.91 121.10 -37.46
CA GLU A 268 -20.95 121.91 -38.21
C GLU A 268 -21.36 122.08 -39.69
N LEU A 269 -21.72 120.98 -40.35
CA LEU A 269 -22.22 121.01 -41.73
C LEU A 269 -23.49 121.84 -41.87
N ALA A 270 -24.41 121.77 -40.90
CA ALA A 270 -25.62 122.58 -40.88
C ALA A 270 -25.32 124.09 -40.75
N LEU A 271 -24.42 124.48 -39.85
CA LEU A 271 -23.98 125.87 -39.70
C LEU A 271 -23.24 126.40 -40.94
N ASN A 272 -22.40 125.57 -41.54
CA ASN A 272 -21.71 125.89 -42.79
C ASN A 272 -22.73 126.07 -43.93
N ALA A 273 -23.69 125.16 -44.05
CA ALA A 273 -24.77 125.26 -45.03
C ALA A 273 -25.59 126.55 -44.83
N GLU A 274 -25.96 126.89 -43.58
CA GLU A 274 -26.67 128.14 -43.27
C GLU A 274 -25.86 129.38 -43.66
N THR A 275 -24.54 129.34 -43.45
CA THR A 275 -23.63 130.43 -43.86
C THR A 275 -23.60 130.58 -45.38
N ILE A 276 -23.44 129.48 -46.12
CA ILE A 276 -23.51 129.48 -47.59
C ILE A 276 -24.86 130.01 -48.08
N TRP A 277 -25.97 129.62 -47.45
CA TRP A 277 -27.30 130.11 -47.82
C TRP A 277 -27.47 131.61 -47.56
N ARG A 278 -26.93 132.13 -46.44
CA ARG A 278 -26.91 133.57 -46.15
C ARG A 278 -26.08 134.34 -47.18
N GLU A 279 -24.88 133.86 -47.49
CA GLU A 279 -24.03 134.46 -48.53
C GLU A 279 -24.70 134.43 -49.90
N ARG A 280 -25.27 133.29 -50.29
CA ARG A 280 -26.03 133.18 -51.55
C ARG A 280 -27.18 134.17 -51.60
N ARG A 281 -27.95 134.34 -50.51
CA ARG A 281 -29.02 135.33 -50.44
C ARG A 281 -28.48 136.75 -50.61
N ARG A 282 -27.42 137.10 -49.88
CA ARG A 282 -26.74 138.40 -50.02
C ARG A 282 -26.25 138.63 -51.45
N LEU A 283 -25.57 137.66 -52.06
CA LEU A 283 -25.10 137.75 -53.45
C LEU A 283 -26.26 137.93 -54.44
N LEU A 284 -27.39 137.23 -54.23
CA LEU A 284 -28.59 137.43 -55.04
C LEU A 284 -29.18 138.84 -54.84
N GLU A 285 -29.22 139.35 -53.61
CA GLU A 285 -29.63 140.73 -53.31
C GLU A 285 -28.67 141.76 -53.94
N ASP A 286 -27.36 141.54 -53.87
CA ASP A 286 -26.32 142.37 -54.49
C ASP A 286 -26.48 142.35 -56.03
N VAL A 287 -26.68 141.18 -56.64
CA VAL A 287 -26.94 141.04 -58.09
C VAL A 287 -28.26 141.73 -58.47
N GLN A 288 -29.31 141.63 -57.66
CA GLN A 288 -30.55 142.37 -57.87
C GLN A 288 -30.35 143.88 -57.75
N GLY A 289 -29.56 144.34 -56.79
CA GLY A 289 -29.18 145.74 -56.61
C GLY A 289 -28.39 146.28 -57.80
N VAL A 290 -27.38 145.53 -58.29
CA VAL A 290 -26.66 145.85 -59.53
C VAL A 290 -27.59 145.86 -60.72
N GLY A 291 -28.52 144.89 -60.83
CA GLY A 291 -29.55 144.88 -61.87
C GLY A 291 -30.42 146.13 -61.84
N GLN A 292 -30.86 146.57 -60.66
CA GLN A 292 -31.61 147.82 -60.49
C GLN A 292 -30.77 149.06 -60.82
N GLN A 293 -29.49 149.09 -60.44
CA GLN A 293 -28.57 150.18 -60.81
C GLN A 293 -28.33 150.24 -62.32
N LEU A 294 -28.17 149.11 -63.00
CA LEU A 294 -28.06 149.07 -64.46
C LEU A 294 -29.35 149.59 -65.13
N VAL A 295 -30.53 149.25 -64.59
CA VAL A 295 -31.80 149.84 -65.05
C VAL A 295 -31.83 151.35 -64.82
N ALA A 296 -31.46 151.82 -63.62
CA ALA A 296 -31.42 153.25 -63.29
C ALA A 296 -30.38 154.03 -64.11
N MET A 297 -29.23 153.42 -64.41
CA MET A 297 -28.18 154.01 -65.25
C MET A 297 -28.62 154.03 -66.72
N GLY A 298 -29.36 153.02 -67.18
CA GLY A 298 -30.07 153.04 -68.46
C GLY A 298 -31.09 154.18 -68.53
N GLU A 299 -31.90 154.39 -67.49
CA GLU A 299 -32.84 155.51 -67.40
C GLU A 299 -32.15 156.89 -67.29
N ALA A 300 -30.99 156.96 -66.62
CA ALA A 300 -30.19 158.17 -66.47
C ALA A 300 -29.43 158.54 -67.75
N GLU A 301 -28.92 157.57 -68.50
CA GLU A 301 -28.38 157.76 -69.86
C GLU A 301 -29.50 158.18 -70.82
N LEU A 302 -30.70 157.62 -70.69
CA LEU A 302 -31.90 158.12 -71.39
C LEU A 302 -32.19 159.61 -71.08
N LYS A 303 -31.82 160.09 -69.88
CA LYS A 303 -31.96 161.51 -69.49
C LYS A 303 -30.74 162.38 -69.84
N ARG A 304 -29.54 161.79 -69.97
CA ARG A 304 -28.27 162.50 -70.26
C ARG A 304 -28.04 162.69 -71.76
N PHE A 305 -28.67 161.87 -72.59
CA PHE A 305 -28.82 162.08 -74.03
C PHE A 305 -30.30 162.15 -74.43
N PRO A 306 -30.97 163.31 -74.29
CA PRO A 306 -32.29 163.50 -74.87
C PRO A 306 -32.18 163.56 -76.39
N HIS A 307 -32.68 162.55 -77.11
CA HIS A 307 -32.86 162.70 -78.55
C HIS A 307 -33.99 163.70 -78.82
N LEU A 308 -33.58 164.84 -79.38
CA LEU A 308 -34.40 165.87 -80.02
C LEU A 308 -35.35 165.27 -81.08
N PRO A 309 -36.55 165.85 -81.29
CA PRO A 309 -37.42 165.43 -82.38
C PRO A 309 -37.11 166.23 -83.65
N ASP A 310 -36.64 165.57 -84.72
CA ASP A 310 -36.83 166.02 -86.11
C ASP A 310 -36.24 165.03 -87.15
N GLY A 311 -37.00 164.79 -88.21
CA GLY A 311 -36.49 164.69 -89.59
C GLY A 311 -36.03 163.34 -90.18
N ALA A 312 -36.98 162.62 -90.82
CA ALA A 312 -36.87 161.95 -92.16
C ALA A 312 -35.68 160.98 -92.46
N ARG A 313 -35.82 159.78 -93.06
CA ARG A 313 -36.90 159.02 -93.72
C ARG A 313 -36.31 157.63 -94.11
N ALA A 314 -37.20 156.67 -94.36
CA ALA A 314 -37.08 155.52 -95.29
C ALA A 314 -36.64 154.14 -94.76
N ALA A 315 -37.53 153.17 -94.98
CA ALA A 315 -37.39 151.70 -95.00
C ALA A 315 -36.48 151.24 -96.18
N PRO A 316 -36.39 149.95 -96.62
CA PRO A 316 -36.96 148.66 -96.13
C PRO A 316 -36.05 147.38 -96.23
N ALA A 317 -36.46 146.27 -95.56
CA ALA A 317 -36.28 144.82 -95.91
C ALA A 317 -34.85 144.22 -96.18
N PRO A 318 -34.66 142.89 -96.37
CA PRO A 318 -35.27 141.64 -95.84
C PRO A 318 -34.22 140.61 -95.27
N ALA A 319 -34.72 139.41 -94.87
CA ALA A 319 -34.08 138.13 -94.43
C ALA A 319 -32.86 137.62 -95.28
N PRO A 320 -32.17 136.45 -95.04
CA PRO A 320 -32.59 135.22 -94.32
C PRO A 320 -31.50 134.28 -93.68
N SER A 321 -31.99 133.17 -93.08
CA SER A 321 -31.50 131.77 -93.14
C SER A 321 -30.23 131.26 -92.43
N SER A 322 -30.43 130.07 -91.82
CA SER A 322 -29.51 128.89 -91.64
C SER A 322 -28.30 129.08 -90.72
N ALA A 323 -27.78 128.09 -89.99
CA ALA A 323 -27.98 126.67 -89.65
C ALA A 323 -27.14 126.50 -88.34
N ASP A 324 -26.99 125.40 -87.62
CA ASP A 324 -27.15 123.97 -87.82
C ASP A 324 -27.00 123.37 -86.39
N SER A 325 -27.77 122.31 -86.11
CA SER A 325 -27.59 121.26 -85.09
C SER A 325 -27.20 121.60 -83.64
#